data_AF-D0LU54-F1
#
_entry.id   AF-D0LU54-F1
#
_cell.length_a   1.000
_cell.length_b   1.000
_cell.length_c   1.000
_cell.angle_alpha   90.00
_cell.angle_beta   90.00
_cell.angle_gamma   90.00
#
_symmetry.space_group_name_H-M   'P 1'
#
loop_
_entity.id
_entity.type
_entity.pdbx_description
1 polymer ?
#
loop_
_entity_poly.entity_id
_entity_poly.type
_entity_poly.pdbx_seq_one_letter_code
_entity_poly.pdbx_strand_id
1 'polypeptide(L)'
;MNKADTRMSSRVHRDSARPPRRAVLAGLMLALAALLCTAATPAHAQDARQAQCTFLEIKASSGEGGIDGALSALAGKLKRPPFSSWKSFSLEAKHSQKLALMKAVDVSLKMGGKLGALFRQHNQAPGKKGRLSLSLTLDDKNGKRALDTKVHVDEGDYFVIVVGQSGGEGQLVAFSCNVK
;
A
#
# COMPACT_ATOMS: atom_id res chain seq x y z
N MET A 1 -19.80 -7.33 41.26
CA MET A 1 -21.15 -6.80 40.97
C MET A 1 -21.03 -5.47 40.27
N ASN A 2 -21.44 -5.38 39.00
CA ASN A 2 -22.29 -4.30 38.46
C ASN A 2 -22.66 -4.63 37.01
N LYS A 3 -23.97 -4.71 36.79
CA LYS A 3 -24.72 -4.92 35.55
C LYS A 3 -24.78 -3.64 34.72
N ALA A 4 -24.80 -3.80 33.40
CA ALA A 4 -25.62 -3.09 32.39
C ALA A 4 -24.91 -3.30 31.04
N ASP A 5 -25.24 -4.29 30.21
CA ASP A 5 -26.48 -4.47 29.46
C ASP A 5 -27.01 -3.17 28.85
N THR A 6 -26.58 -2.88 27.62
CA THR A 6 -27.28 -1.95 26.73
C THR A 6 -27.33 -2.56 25.33
N ARG A 7 -28.45 -3.24 25.09
CA ARG A 7 -28.95 -3.60 23.77
C ARG A 7 -29.38 -2.34 23.01
N MET A 8 -28.99 -2.28 21.75
CA MET A 8 -29.60 -1.45 20.70
C MET A 8 -29.34 -2.26 19.42
N SER A 9 -30.24 -3.08 18.86
CA SER A 9 -31.63 -2.91 18.47
C SER A 9 -31.89 -1.66 17.62
N SER A 10 -31.64 -1.76 16.31
CA SER A 10 -32.62 -1.30 15.32
C SER A 10 -32.28 -1.66 13.87
N ARG A 11 -33.24 -2.37 13.27
CA ARG A 11 -33.84 -2.17 11.94
C ARG A 11 -32.99 -2.52 10.72
N VAL A 12 -33.30 -3.61 9.99
CA VAL A 12 -34.46 -3.82 9.08
C VAL A 12 -34.26 -3.11 7.73
N HIS A 13 -34.44 -3.90 6.66
CA HIS A 13 -34.69 -3.55 5.25
C HIS A 13 -33.45 -3.28 4.37
N ARG A 14 -33.27 -3.88 3.17
CA ARG A 14 -34.23 -4.42 2.18
C ARG A 14 -33.66 -5.64 1.47
N ASP A 15 -34.49 -6.67 1.35
CA ASP A 15 -34.53 -7.56 0.21
C ASP A 15 -34.67 -6.74 -1.09
N SER A 16 -33.72 -6.90 -2.03
CA SER A 16 -33.95 -6.53 -3.43
C SER A 16 -34.05 -7.81 -4.24
N ALA A 17 -35.31 -8.16 -4.52
CA ALA A 17 -35.74 -9.24 -5.37
C ALA A 17 -35.11 -9.16 -6.78
N ARG A 18 -34.82 -10.35 -7.31
CA ARG A 18 -34.47 -10.60 -8.71
C ARG A 18 -35.60 -10.14 -9.65
N PRO A 19 -35.29 -9.66 -10.85
CA PRO A 19 -36.17 -9.88 -12.01
C PRO A 19 -35.82 -11.20 -12.72
N PRO A 20 -36.85 -11.94 -13.21
CA PRO A 20 -36.68 -13.17 -13.97
C PRO A 20 -36.35 -12.92 -15.45
N ARG A 21 -35.87 -14.01 -16.06
CA ARG A 21 -35.62 -14.27 -17.47
C ARG A 21 -36.73 -13.72 -18.39
N ARG A 22 -36.35 -13.05 -19.47
CA ARG A 22 -37.12 -13.02 -20.72
C ARG A 22 -36.20 -13.35 -21.89
N ALA A 23 -36.38 -14.57 -22.40
CA ALA A 23 -35.95 -14.98 -23.73
C ALA A 23 -36.93 -14.37 -24.73
N VAL A 24 -36.45 -13.61 -25.72
CA VAL A 24 -37.23 -13.21 -26.88
C VAL A 24 -36.30 -13.06 -28.10
N LEU A 25 -36.60 -13.91 -29.09
CA LEU A 25 -36.44 -13.78 -30.55
C LEU A 25 -35.06 -13.83 -31.19
N ALA A 26 -34.81 -15.02 -31.74
CA ALA A 26 -34.11 -15.26 -32.97
C ALA A 26 -34.70 -14.48 -34.17
N GLY A 27 -33.81 -14.09 -35.09
CA GLY A 27 -34.10 -13.88 -36.51
C GLY A 27 -34.12 -12.43 -36.97
N LEU A 28 -33.06 -11.97 -37.65
CA LEU A 28 -33.09 -11.81 -39.10
C LEU A 28 -31.68 -11.50 -39.67
N MET A 29 -31.51 -11.97 -40.89
CA MET A 29 -30.34 -12.04 -41.74
C MET A 29 -29.66 -10.71 -42.11
N LEU A 30 -28.35 -10.81 -42.34
CA LEU A 30 -27.54 -10.19 -43.39
C LEU A 30 -28.10 -8.93 -44.09
N ALA A 31 -27.46 -7.78 -43.85
CA ALA A 31 -27.07 -6.85 -44.91
C ALA A 31 -26.11 -5.78 -44.38
N LEU A 32 -25.12 -5.44 -45.22
CA LEU A 32 -24.22 -4.28 -45.15
C LEU A 32 -23.03 -4.34 -44.19
N ALA A 33 -22.08 -5.18 -44.61
CA ALA A 33 -20.67 -4.83 -44.63
C ALA A 33 -20.42 -3.40 -45.18
N ALA A 34 -19.31 -2.80 -44.77
CA ALA A 34 -18.80 -1.47 -45.14
C ALA A 34 -19.22 -0.31 -44.23
N LEU A 35 -18.87 -0.37 -42.94
CA LEU A 35 -18.24 0.76 -42.25
C LEU A 35 -17.50 0.29 -41.00
N LEU A 36 -16.62 -0.71 -41.17
CA LEU A 36 -15.59 -1.05 -40.20
C LEU A 36 -14.50 0.05 -40.26
N CYS A 37 -14.86 1.29 -39.96
CA CYS A 37 -13.91 2.24 -39.41
C CYS A 37 -13.60 1.73 -38.01
N THR A 38 -12.65 0.80 -37.96
CA THR A 38 -11.84 0.54 -36.77
C THR A 38 -11.20 1.88 -36.42
N ALA A 39 -11.93 2.69 -35.65
CA ALA A 39 -11.33 3.74 -34.85
C ALA A 39 -10.32 3.00 -33.98
N ALA A 40 -9.08 2.95 -34.45
CA ALA A 40 -7.93 2.66 -33.64
C ALA A 40 -7.96 3.75 -32.59
N THR A 41 -8.64 3.47 -31.48
CA THR A 41 -8.45 4.22 -30.27
C THR A 41 -6.94 4.19 -30.09
N PRO A 42 -6.27 5.35 -30.02
CA PRO A 42 -4.86 5.36 -29.68
C PRO A 42 -4.80 4.57 -28.39
N ALA A 43 -4.23 3.38 -28.45
CA ALA A 43 -3.77 2.67 -27.29
C ALA A 43 -2.73 3.63 -26.76
N HIS A 44 -3.17 4.55 -25.88
CA HIS A 44 -2.29 5.38 -25.10
C HIS A 44 -1.36 4.36 -24.48
N ALA A 45 -0.14 4.29 -25.00
CA ALA A 45 0.95 3.66 -24.32
C ALA A 45 0.95 4.38 -22.98
N GLN A 46 0.29 3.77 -21.99
CA GLN A 46 0.41 4.19 -20.61
C GLN A 46 1.90 4.07 -20.41
N ASP A 47 2.59 5.21 -20.39
CA ASP A 47 3.99 5.29 -20.04
C ASP A 47 4.18 4.29 -18.92
N ALA A 48 5.01 3.29 -19.16
CA ALA A 48 5.26 2.22 -18.21
C ALA A 48 6.08 2.81 -17.06
N ARG A 49 5.48 3.75 -16.32
CA ARG A 49 6.08 4.45 -15.21
C ARG A 49 6.35 3.41 -14.14
N GLN A 50 7.62 3.26 -13.83
CA GLN A 50 8.08 2.35 -12.81
C GLN A 50 8.69 3.17 -11.67
N ALA A 51 8.30 2.86 -10.45
CA ALA A 51 8.94 3.39 -9.27
C ALA A 51 9.97 2.37 -8.76
N GLN A 52 11.22 2.81 -8.59
CA GLN A 52 12.22 2.04 -7.84
C GLN A 52 12.05 2.38 -6.35
N CYS A 53 11.57 1.41 -5.58
CA CYS A 53 11.35 1.53 -4.15
C CYS A 53 12.40 0.76 -3.37
N THR A 54 12.80 1.32 -2.23
CA THR A 54 13.62 0.66 -1.22
C THR A 54 12.81 0.56 0.06
N PHE A 55 12.66 -0.64 0.60
CA PHE A 55 12.03 -0.92 1.89
C PHE A 55 13.14 -1.32 2.88
N LEU A 56 13.15 -0.68 4.04
CA LEU A 56 14.07 -0.92 5.13
C LEU A 56 13.27 -1.49 6.29
N GLU A 57 13.62 -2.69 6.70
CA GLU A 57 13.05 -3.34 7.87
C GLU A 57 13.92 -3.03 9.07
N ILE A 58 13.33 -2.39 10.08
CA ILE A 58 14.05 -1.81 11.21
C ILE A 58 13.49 -2.41 12.49
N LYS A 59 14.36 -2.96 13.33
CA LYS A 59 14.01 -3.33 14.69
C LYS A 59 14.27 -2.15 15.60
N ALA A 60 13.27 -1.77 16.40
CA ALA A 60 13.34 -0.72 17.39
C ALA A 60 13.25 -1.32 18.79
N SER A 61 13.99 -0.79 19.76
CA SER A 61 13.88 -1.20 21.17
C SER A 61 14.07 -0.04 22.14
N SER A 62 13.49 -0.18 23.33
CA SER A 62 13.63 0.79 24.44
C SER A 62 14.95 0.65 25.22
N GLY A 63 15.70 -0.43 24.98
CA GLY A 63 16.99 -0.70 25.60
C GLY A 63 18.07 0.30 25.16
N GLU A 64 19.22 0.25 25.82
CA GLU A 64 20.37 1.07 25.43
C GLU A 64 20.83 0.74 24.00
N GLY A 65 21.30 1.75 23.28
CA GLY A 65 21.74 1.60 21.90
C GLY A 65 21.79 2.95 21.17
N GLY A 66 21.62 2.89 19.85
CA GLY A 66 21.62 4.05 18.98
C GLY A 66 20.96 3.75 17.65
N ILE A 67 21.17 4.63 16.68
CA ILE A 67 20.66 4.47 15.32
C ILE A 67 21.78 3.90 14.47
N ASP A 68 21.52 2.75 13.83
CA ASP A 68 22.42 2.15 12.84
C ASP A 68 22.86 3.19 11.79
N GLY A 69 24.15 3.21 11.43
CA GLY A 69 24.69 4.14 10.44
C GLY A 69 23.99 4.07 9.08
N ALA A 70 23.48 2.90 8.70
CA ALA A 70 22.69 2.71 7.49
C ALA A 70 21.32 3.44 7.54
N LEU A 71 20.87 3.84 8.73
CA LEU A 71 19.63 4.59 8.98
C LEU A 71 19.89 6.08 9.23
N SER A 72 21.09 6.58 8.96
CA SER A 72 21.46 7.99 9.16
C SER A 72 20.49 8.99 8.48
N ALA A 73 20.03 8.69 7.27
CA ALA A 73 19.03 9.50 6.56
C ALA A 73 17.66 9.56 7.27
N LEU A 74 17.35 8.60 8.13
CA LEU A 74 16.12 8.50 8.91
C LEU A 74 16.27 9.06 10.33
N ALA A 75 17.49 9.36 10.78
CA ALA A 75 17.77 9.68 12.18
C ALA A 75 16.91 10.83 12.74
N GLY A 76 16.70 11.88 11.94
CA GLY A 76 15.84 13.00 12.33
C GLY A 76 14.37 12.62 12.52
N LYS A 77 13.87 11.64 11.77
CA LYS A 77 12.49 11.12 11.90
C LYS A 77 12.39 10.17 13.09
N LEU A 78 13.34 9.24 13.24
CA LEU A 78 13.33 8.23 14.31
C LEU A 78 13.49 8.84 15.72
N LYS A 79 14.10 10.03 15.84
CA LYS A 79 14.22 10.76 17.11
C LYS A 79 12.97 11.55 17.52
N ARG A 80 11.94 11.62 16.68
CA ARG A 80 10.70 12.38 16.95
C ARG A 80 9.57 11.44 17.37
N PRO A 81 8.57 11.91 18.13
CA PRO A 81 7.35 11.15 18.38
C PRO A 81 6.69 10.71 17.06
N PRO A 82 6.08 9.51 17.00
CA PRO A 82 5.89 8.55 18.08
C PRO A 82 7.11 7.63 18.34
N PHE A 83 8.18 7.77 17.57
CA PHE A 83 9.34 6.87 17.58
C PHE A 83 10.33 7.14 18.72
N SER A 84 10.29 8.33 19.32
CA SER A 84 11.19 8.76 20.40
C SER A 84 11.11 7.94 21.69
N SER A 85 10.13 7.03 21.80
CA SER A 85 10.03 6.07 22.91
C SER A 85 11.07 4.93 22.79
N TRP A 86 11.58 4.67 21.60
CA TRP A 86 12.68 3.73 21.34
C TRP A 86 14.01 4.47 21.29
N LYS A 87 15.04 3.83 21.84
CA LYS A 87 16.41 4.37 21.91
C LYS A 87 17.36 3.70 20.94
N SER A 88 17.08 2.46 20.54
CA SER A 88 17.87 1.69 19.60
C SER A 88 17.08 1.39 18.33
N PHE A 89 17.73 1.53 17.17
CA PHE A 89 17.17 1.24 15.85
C PHE A 89 18.23 0.50 15.01
N SER A 90 18.02 -0.79 14.76
CA SER A 90 18.89 -1.63 13.93
C SER A 90 18.25 -1.91 12.57
N LEU A 91 19.03 -1.87 11.50
CA LEU A 91 18.57 -2.30 10.18
C LEU A 91 18.66 -3.83 10.08
N GLU A 92 17.52 -4.49 9.94
CA GLU A 92 17.45 -5.96 9.85
C GLU A 92 17.58 -6.45 8.40
N ALA A 93 16.93 -5.74 7.47
CA ALA A 93 16.93 -6.05 6.05
C ALA A 93 16.66 -4.82 5.17
N LYS A 94 17.19 -4.87 3.95
CA LYS A 94 16.93 -3.89 2.89
C LYS A 94 16.42 -4.63 1.66
N HIS A 95 15.25 -4.23 1.17
CA HIS A 95 14.63 -4.79 -0.02
C HIS A 95 14.53 -3.72 -1.10
N SER A 96 14.96 -4.03 -2.32
CA SER A 96 14.79 -3.15 -3.48
C SER A 96 13.76 -3.76 -4.42
N GLN A 97 12.74 -3.00 -4.78
CA GLN A 97 11.65 -3.47 -5.64
C GLN A 97 11.32 -2.45 -6.72
N LYS A 98 10.96 -2.95 -7.90
CA LYS A 98 10.39 -2.15 -8.98
C LYS A 98 8.88 -2.29 -8.93
N LEU A 99 8.18 -1.18 -8.66
CA LEU A 99 6.73 -1.12 -8.68
C LEU A 99 6.27 -0.58 -10.03
N ALA A 100 5.57 -1.41 -10.80
CA ALA A 100 4.87 -0.94 -12.00
C ALA A 100 3.52 -0.33 -11.60
N LEU A 101 3.10 0.71 -12.34
CA LEU A 101 1.82 1.36 -12.10
C LEU A 101 0.67 0.34 -12.14
N MET A 102 -0.21 0.41 -11.14
CA MET A 102 -1.35 -0.47 -10.92
C MET A 102 -1.02 -1.97 -10.76
N LYS A 103 0.25 -2.33 -10.50
CA LYS A 103 0.66 -3.70 -10.21
C LYS A 103 1.14 -3.84 -8.77
N ALA A 104 0.52 -4.75 -8.02
CA ALA A 104 0.93 -5.07 -6.67
C ALA A 104 2.19 -5.94 -6.67
N VAL A 105 3.06 -5.73 -5.70
CA VAL A 105 4.27 -6.53 -5.45
C VAL A 105 4.27 -6.90 -3.97
N ASP A 106 4.58 -8.16 -3.68
CA ASP A 106 4.75 -8.66 -2.32
C ASP A 106 6.23 -8.76 -1.96
N VAL A 107 6.58 -8.34 -0.76
CA VAL A 107 7.92 -8.42 -0.18
C VAL A 107 7.84 -9.23 1.10
N SER A 108 8.54 -10.37 1.14
CA SER A 108 8.69 -11.16 2.37
C SER A 108 9.65 -10.45 3.32
N LEU A 109 9.18 -10.17 4.54
CA LEU A 109 9.96 -9.49 5.57
C LEU A 109 10.82 -10.50 6.35
N LYS A 110 12.05 -10.11 6.72
CA LYS A 110 13.01 -10.97 7.45
C LYS A 110 12.56 -11.25 8.87
N MET A 111 11.96 -10.29 9.57
CA MET A 111 11.38 -10.55 10.90
C MET A 111 10.04 -11.31 10.82
N GLY A 112 9.56 -11.62 9.61
CA GLY A 112 8.34 -12.37 9.33
C GLY A 112 7.20 -11.50 8.82
N GLY A 113 6.23 -12.13 8.17
CA GLY A 113 5.11 -11.46 7.51
C GLY A 113 5.39 -11.08 6.07
N LYS A 114 4.47 -10.33 5.46
CA LYS A 114 4.52 -9.93 4.05
C LYS A 114 4.05 -8.50 3.88
N LEU A 115 4.86 -7.68 3.21
CA LEU A 115 4.51 -6.33 2.81
C LEU A 115 4.06 -6.33 1.34
N GLY A 116 2.78 -6.07 1.10
CA GLY A 116 2.25 -5.74 -0.23
C GLY A 116 2.40 -4.25 -0.52
N ALA A 117 2.88 -3.91 -1.70
CA ALA A 117 3.00 -2.53 -2.18
C ALA A 117 2.40 -2.40 -3.58
N LEU A 118 1.58 -1.38 -3.80
CA LEU A 118 0.92 -1.08 -5.06
C LEU A 118 1.13 0.40 -5.41
N PHE A 119 1.81 0.66 -6.52
CA PHE A 119 1.98 2.00 -7.07
C PHE A 119 0.73 2.43 -7.85
N ARG A 120 -0.03 3.39 -7.31
CA ARG A 120 -1.33 3.79 -7.88
C ARG A 120 -1.22 4.95 -8.86
N GLN A 121 -0.45 5.97 -8.51
CA GLN A 121 -0.41 7.22 -9.27
C GLN A 121 0.87 8.00 -8.98
N HIS A 122 1.36 8.73 -9.96
CA HIS A 122 2.42 9.71 -9.81
C HIS A 122 1.95 11.07 -10.34
N ASN A 123 1.93 12.06 -9.45
CA ASN A 123 1.57 13.43 -9.76
C ASN A 123 2.83 14.29 -9.76
N GLN A 124 3.20 14.79 -10.93
CA GLN A 124 4.34 15.68 -11.10
C GLN A 124 3.83 17.02 -11.59
N ALA A 125 3.94 18.06 -10.76
CA ALA A 125 3.69 19.42 -11.17
C ALA A 125 5.00 20.05 -11.68
N PRO A 126 4.97 20.90 -12.73
CA PRO A 126 6.16 21.60 -13.21
C PRO A 126 6.89 22.33 -12.08
N GLY A 127 8.19 22.09 -11.93
CA GLY A 127 9.02 22.73 -10.90
C GLY A 127 8.85 22.24 -9.47
N LYS A 128 8.11 21.14 -9.22
CA LYS A 128 7.97 20.52 -7.89
C LYS A 128 8.44 19.06 -7.91
N LYS A 129 8.81 18.53 -6.73
CA LYS A 129 9.07 17.09 -6.55
C LYS A 129 7.82 16.29 -6.94
N GLY A 130 8.02 15.13 -7.59
CA GLY A 130 6.95 14.20 -7.87
C GLY A 130 6.33 13.68 -6.59
N ARG A 131 5.00 13.51 -6.58
CA ARG A 131 4.26 12.92 -5.46
C ARG A 131 3.64 11.60 -5.86
N LEU A 132 4.04 10.55 -5.17
CA LEU A 132 3.61 9.17 -5.39
C LEU A 132 2.40 8.86 -4.51
N SER A 133 1.44 8.11 -5.05
CA SER A 133 0.35 7.48 -4.31
C SER A 133 0.61 5.96 -4.25
N LEU A 134 0.80 5.43 -3.04
CA LEU A 134 1.09 4.03 -2.78
C LEU A 134 -0.02 3.42 -1.92
N SER A 135 -0.46 2.22 -2.26
CA SER A 135 -1.21 1.35 -1.36
C SER A 135 -0.24 0.38 -0.71
N LEU A 136 -0.28 0.29 0.61
CA LEU A 136 0.53 -0.62 1.40
C LEU A 136 -0.38 -1.56 2.17
N THR A 137 -0.08 -2.84 2.10
CA THR A 137 -0.73 -3.85 2.90
C THR A 137 0.32 -4.63 3.67
N LEU A 138 0.02 -5.03 4.88
CA LEU A 138 0.95 -5.77 5.72
C LEU A 138 0.24 -6.94 6.35
N ASP A 139 0.79 -8.12 6.12
CA ASP A 139 0.36 -9.35 6.77
C ASP A 139 1.38 -9.72 7.84
N ASP A 140 0.89 -10.10 9.02
CA ASP A 140 1.73 -10.59 10.10
C ASP A 140 2.31 -11.98 9.79
N LYS A 141 3.07 -12.52 10.75
CA LYS A 141 3.70 -13.85 10.62
C LYS A 141 2.68 -14.99 10.49
N ASN A 142 1.43 -14.75 10.88
CA ASN A 142 0.32 -15.71 10.78
C ASN A 142 -0.47 -15.53 9.47
N GLY A 143 -0.06 -14.60 8.60
CA GLY A 143 -0.77 -14.26 7.36
C GLY A 143 -2.03 -13.41 7.57
N LYS A 144 -2.25 -12.86 8.78
CA LYS A 144 -3.38 -11.97 9.05
C LYS A 144 -3.01 -10.54 8.67
N ARG A 145 -3.90 -9.86 7.96
CA ARG A 145 -3.76 -8.44 7.60
C ARG A 145 -3.71 -7.57 8.86
N ALA A 146 -2.56 -6.95 9.11
CA ALA A 146 -2.31 -6.01 10.20
C ALA A 146 -2.44 -4.54 9.76
N LEU A 147 -2.16 -4.24 8.49
CA LEU A 147 -2.26 -2.89 7.93
C LEU A 147 -2.80 -2.95 6.50
N ASP A 148 -3.70 -2.05 6.15
CA ASP A 148 -4.07 -1.72 4.77
C ASP A 148 -4.28 -0.21 4.70
N THR A 149 -3.39 0.50 4.01
CA THR A 149 -3.40 1.96 3.99
C THR A 149 -2.97 2.52 2.63
N LYS A 150 -3.42 3.73 2.35
CA LYS A 150 -3.01 4.52 1.19
C LYS A 150 -2.19 5.69 1.69
N VAL A 151 -1.00 5.87 1.13
CA VAL A 151 -0.06 6.90 1.53
C VAL A 151 0.38 7.71 0.33
N HIS A 152 0.59 9.01 0.57
CA HIS A 152 1.15 9.91 -0.41
C HIS A 152 2.54 10.33 0.05
N VAL A 153 3.55 10.03 -0.74
CA VAL A 153 4.95 10.33 -0.43
C VAL A 153 5.58 11.13 -1.55
N ASP A 154 6.42 12.08 -1.20
CA ASP A 154 7.22 12.79 -2.20
C ASP A 154 8.38 11.89 -2.63
N GLU A 155 8.81 12.02 -3.88
CA GLU A 155 9.91 11.25 -4.44
C GLU A 155 11.21 11.44 -3.64
N GLY A 156 11.87 10.31 -3.36
CA GLY A 156 13.11 10.25 -2.58
C GLY A 156 12.90 10.35 -1.06
N ASP A 157 11.77 10.86 -0.60
CA ASP A 157 11.50 11.02 0.83
C ASP A 157 11.12 9.69 1.49
N TYR A 158 11.62 9.48 2.71
CA TYR A 158 11.27 8.28 3.48
C TYR A 158 9.93 8.41 4.21
N PHE A 159 9.10 7.38 4.15
CA PHE A 159 7.94 7.22 5.03
C PHE A 159 8.14 6.02 5.94
N VAL A 160 7.72 6.11 7.20
CA VAL A 160 7.94 5.09 8.23
C VAL A 160 6.61 4.63 8.78
N ILE A 161 6.38 3.31 8.78
CA ILE A 161 5.22 2.65 9.39
C ILE A 161 5.65 1.78 10.57
N VAL A 162 4.82 1.76 11.62
CA VAL A 162 4.94 0.79 12.71
C VAL A 162 4.16 -0.45 12.31
N VAL A 163 4.83 -1.60 12.26
CA VAL A 163 4.25 -2.90 11.92
C VAL A 163 3.64 -3.57 13.14
N GLY A 164 4.35 -3.49 14.26
CA GLY A 164 3.95 -4.13 15.50
C GLY A 164 4.81 -3.67 16.66
N GLN A 165 4.28 -3.82 17.87
CA GLN A 165 4.97 -3.48 19.11
C GLN A 165 4.66 -4.56 20.14
N SER A 166 5.70 -5.10 20.78
CA SER A 166 5.56 -6.08 21.86
C SER A 166 6.73 -5.96 22.83
N GLY A 167 6.46 -5.96 24.13
CA GLY A 167 7.51 -6.03 25.16
C GLY A 167 8.56 -4.91 25.10
N GLY A 168 8.22 -3.72 24.61
CA GLY A 168 9.17 -2.60 24.45
C GLY A 168 10.00 -2.67 23.16
N GLU A 169 9.86 -3.73 22.37
CA GLU A 169 10.39 -3.82 21.01
C GLU A 169 9.32 -3.38 19.99
N GLY A 170 9.77 -2.81 18.88
CA GLY A 170 8.95 -2.42 17.74
C GLY A 170 9.54 -2.93 16.43
N GLN A 171 8.69 -3.36 15.52
CA GLN A 171 9.06 -3.59 14.12
C GLN A 171 8.59 -2.39 13.30
N LEU A 172 9.51 -1.76 12.59
CA LEU A 172 9.23 -0.64 11.70
C LEU A 172 9.59 -1.03 10.27
N VAL A 173 8.84 -0.49 9.32
CA VAL A 173 9.22 -0.52 7.91
C VAL A 173 9.31 0.93 7.44
N ALA A 174 10.49 1.33 6.98
CA ALA A 174 10.69 2.58 6.28
C ALA A 174 10.77 2.33 4.79
N PHE A 175 10.26 3.21 3.95
CA PHE A 175 10.44 3.09 2.51
C PHE A 175 10.61 4.44 1.83
N SER A 176 11.32 4.42 0.71
CA SER A 176 11.51 5.56 -0.20
C SER A 176 11.41 5.07 -1.63
N CYS A 177 10.81 5.86 -2.50
CA CYS A 177 10.58 5.52 -3.90
C CYS A 177 10.99 6.68 -4.81
N ASN A 178 11.54 6.35 -5.97
CA ASN A 178 11.87 7.30 -7.03
C ASN A 178 11.30 6.77 -8.35
N VAL A 179 10.59 7.59 -9.12
CA VAL A 179 10.14 7.20 -10.47
C VAL A 179 11.32 7.32 -11.42
N LYS A 180 11.51 6.30 -12.26
CA LYS A 180 12.46 6.31 -13.37
C LYS A 180 11.74 6.51 -14.70
#